data_AF-A0A5T3ZUM4-F1
#
_entry.id   AF-A0A5T3ZUM4-F1
#
_cell.length_a   1.000
_cell.length_b   1.000
_cell.length_c   1.000
_cell.angle_alpha   90.00
_cell.angle_beta   90.00
_cell.angle_gamma   90.00
#
_symmetry.space_group_name_H-M   'P 1'
#
loop_
_entity.id
_entity.type
_entity.pdbx_description
1 polymer ?
#
loop_
_entity_poly.entity_id
_entity_poly.type
_entity_poly.pdbx_seq_one_letter_code
_entity_poly.pdbx_strand_id
1 'polypeptide(L)'
;MSMQPNEEMDLRKFYAEGTADYLKTKIKKSERLLKINQYLSFALPVLVGGYASVDHSSKYFDFLVWGTGILSVIVLLSNLYTLVMKTDENLSRYLESYSFNKLLTDLYGELSSMFKSKTGNQQPANHLFSVIKSKDDFNAKEDEKYVSNNDKKRIMFDILVKKNKECVRCNKIPTKFNKRKGCTNCGNLVK
;
A
#
# COMPACT_ATOMS: atom_id res chain seq x y z
N MET A 1 7.85 4.95 30.86
CA MET A 1 7.35 3.57 30.99
C MET A 1 7.82 2.80 29.76
N SER A 2 8.68 1.81 29.95
CA SER A 2 9.03 0.85 28.89
C SER A 2 7.81 -0.03 28.59
N MET A 3 7.46 -0.16 27.32
CA MET A 3 6.35 -1.02 26.87
C MET A 3 6.76 -2.49 27.06
N GLN A 4 5.85 -3.36 27.46
CA GLN A 4 6.19 -4.79 27.59
C GLN A 4 6.47 -5.38 26.19
N PRO A 5 7.44 -6.31 26.04
CA PRO A 5 7.79 -6.88 24.74
C PRO A 5 6.59 -7.44 23.96
N ASN A 6 5.63 -8.06 24.68
CA ASN A 6 4.41 -8.61 24.10
C ASN A 6 3.49 -7.55 23.50
N GLU A 7 3.35 -6.42 24.19
CA GLU A 7 2.57 -5.29 23.70
C GLU A 7 3.25 -4.64 22.49
N GLU A 8 4.59 -4.57 22.48
CA GLU A 8 5.36 -4.07 21.34
C GLU A 8 5.20 -4.95 20.10
N MET A 9 5.29 -6.27 20.26
CA MET A 9 5.07 -7.22 19.17
C MET A 9 3.66 -7.12 18.61
N ASP A 10 2.64 -7.08 19.48
CA ASP A 10 1.25 -6.97 19.04
C ASP A 10 1.04 -5.64 18.30
N LEU A 11 1.59 -4.51 18.77
CA LEU A 11 1.49 -3.21 18.09
C LEU A 11 2.18 -3.20 16.72
N ARG A 12 3.40 -3.73 16.63
CA ARG A 12 4.16 -3.82 15.37
C ARG A 12 3.45 -4.72 14.36
N LYS A 13 2.88 -5.84 14.82
CA LYS A 13 2.01 -6.69 14.01
C LYS A 13 0.82 -5.91 13.43
N PHE A 14 0.09 -5.14 14.25
CA PHE A 14 -1.03 -4.32 13.78
C PHE A 14 -0.59 -3.30 12.74
N TYR A 15 0.54 -2.63 12.97
CA TYR A 15 1.06 -1.65 12.03
C TYR A 15 1.47 -2.29 10.70
N ALA A 16 2.14 -3.44 10.73
CA ALA A 16 2.53 -4.19 9.54
C ALA A 16 1.30 -4.66 8.74
N GLU A 17 0.28 -5.21 9.41
CA GLU A 17 -0.97 -5.63 8.76
C GLU A 17 -1.69 -4.45 8.12
N GLY A 18 -1.80 -3.32 8.83
CA GLY A 18 -2.42 -2.11 8.31
C GLY A 18 -1.66 -1.53 7.11
N THR A 19 -0.33 -1.55 7.15
CA THR A 19 0.52 -1.07 6.06
C THR A 19 0.35 -1.94 4.82
N ALA A 20 0.32 -3.27 4.99
CA ALA A 20 0.06 -4.20 3.89
C ALA A 20 -1.32 -3.95 3.24
N ASP A 21 -2.38 -3.76 4.03
CA ASP A 21 -3.72 -3.45 3.51
C ASP A 21 -3.76 -2.12 2.72
N TYR A 22 -3.09 -1.09 3.23
CA TYR A 22 -2.97 0.20 2.56
C TYR A 22 -2.22 0.07 1.22
N LEU A 23 -1.07 -0.60 1.23
CA LEU A 23 -0.25 -0.82 0.04
C LEU A 23 -0.98 -1.65 -1.02
N LYS A 24 -1.73 -2.67 -0.61
CA LYS A 24 -2.57 -3.47 -1.51
C LYS A 24 -3.53 -2.62 -2.34
N THR A 25 -4.09 -1.57 -1.74
CA THR A 25 -4.98 -0.64 -2.43
C THR A 25 -4.21 0.20 -3.45
N LYS A 26 -3.01 0.68 -3.09
CA LYS A 26 -2.14 1.41 -4.03
C LYS A 26 -1.67 0.54 -5.19
N ILE A 27 -1.22 -0.69 -4.92
CA ILE A 27 -0.81 -1.69 -5.92
C ILE A 27 -1.92 -1.88 -6.95
N LYS A 28 -3.14 -2.20 -6.51
CA LYS A 28 -4.29 -2.41 -7.42
C LYS A 28 -4.58 -1.19 -8.29
N LYS A 29 -4.48 0.01 -7.72
CA LYS A 29 -4.73 1.26 -8.46
C LYS A 29 -3.66 1.49 -9.53
N SER A 30 -2.39 1.34 -9.17
CA SER A 30 -1.26 1.49 -10.09
C SER A 30 -1.29 0.42 -11.20
N GLU A 31 -1.50 -0.85 -10.86
CA GLU A 31 -1.65 -1.92 -11.84
C GLU A 31 -2.79 -1.65 -12.82
N ARG A 32 -3.95 -1.21 -12.32
CA ARG A 32 -5.11 -0.94 -13.18
C ARG A 32 -4.81 0.19 -14.16
N LEU A 33 -4.17 1.27 -13.69
CA LEU A 33 -3.79 2.40 -14.54
C LEU A 33 -2.82 1.95 -15.66
N LEU A 34 -1.76 1.23 -15.29
CA LEU A 34 -0.76 0.73 -16.23
C LEU A 34 -1.37 -0.25 -17.25
N LYS A 35 -2.19 -1.21 -16.80
CA LYS A 35 -2.88 -2.17 -17.67
C LYS A 35 -3.81 -1.50 -18.67
N ILE A 36 -4.58 -0.49 -18.24
CA ILE A 36 -5.49 0.25 -19.13
C ILE A 36 -4.68 1.04 -20.17
N ASN A 37 -3.63 1.75 -19.74
CA ASN A 37 -2.78 2.51 -20.65
C ASN A 37 -2.13 1.60 -21.70
N GLN A 38 -1.56 0.47 -21.27
CA GLN A 38 -0.93 -0.50 -22.16
C GLN A 38 -1.95 -1.09 -23.13
N TYR A 39 -3.11 -1.52 -22.64
CA TYR A 39 -4.18 -2.06 -23.48
C TYR A 39 -4.63 -1.05 -24.54
N LEU A 40 -4.94 0.20 -24.15
CA LEU A 40 -5.38 1.23 -25.08
C LEU A 40 -4.31 1.60 -26.10
N SER A 41 -3.03 1.58 -25.71
CA SER A 41 -1.91 1.88 -26.60
C SER A 41 -1.80 0.88 -27.76
N PHE A 42 -2.20 -0.38 -27.55
CA PHE A 42 -2.24 -1.39 -28.62
C PHE A 42 -3.61 -1.50 -29.30
N ALA A 43 -4.70 -1.39 -28.53
CA ALA A 43 -6.05 -1.56 -29.06
C ALA A 43 -6.41 -0.46 -30.08
N LEU A 44 -6.01 0.78 -29.83
CA LEU A 44 -6.33 1.90 -30.73
C LEU A 44 -5.74 1.73 -32.14
N PRO A 45 -4.43 1.51 -32.32
CA PRO A 45 -3.86 1.24 -33.65
C PRO A 45 -4.47 0.02 -34.34
N VAL A 46 -4.72 -1.06 -33.58
CA VAL A 46 -5.31 -2.29 -34.12
C VAL A 46 -6.73 -2.06 -34.63
N LEU A 47 -7.55 -1.26 -33.91
CA LEU A 47 -8.90 -0.92 -34.34
C LEU A 47 -8.89 -0.09 -35.63
N VAL A 48 -8.04 0.94 -35.70
CA VAL A 48 -7.94 1.80 -36.90
C VAL A 48 -7.40 1.01 -38.09
N GLY A 49 -6.26 0.31 -37.92
CA GLY A 49 -5.64 -0.46 -38.98
C GLY A 49 -6.48 -1.65 -39.43
N GLY A 50 -7.14 -2.32 -38.49
CA GLY A 50 -8.07 -3.40 -38.76
C GLY A 50 -9.27 -2.93 -39.58
N TYR A 51 -9.91 -1.82 -39.22
CA TYR A 51 -11.02 -1.28 -39.99
C TYR A 51 -10.58 -0.77 -41.37
N ALA A 52 -9.44 -0.06 -41.45
CA ALA A 52 -8.88 0.43 -42.70
C ALA A 52 -8.66 -0.68 -43.74
N SER A 53 -8.38 -1.91 -43.29
CA SER A 53 -8.20 -3.07 -44.18
C SER A 53 -9.51 -3.55 -44.83
N VAL A 54 -10.67 -3.24 -44.23
CA VAL A 54 -11.99 -3.62 -44.73
C VAL A 54 -12.58 -2.51 -45.58
N ASP A 55 -12.56 -1.27 -45.08
CA ASP A 55 -13.07 -0.11 -45.78
C ASP A 55 -12.41 1.17 -45.26
N HIS A 56 -11.71 1.88 -46.15
CA HIS A 56 -10.99 3.12 -45.86
C HIS A 56 -11.63 4.34 -46.54
N SER A 57 -12.73 4.15 -47.27
CA SER A 57 -13.35 5.20 -48.09
C SER A 57 -14.67 5.73 -47.53
N SER A 58 -15.27 5.02 -46.57
CA SER A 58 -16.52 5.43 -45.96
C SER A 58 -16.35 6.56 -44.95
N LYS A 59 -17.40 7.39 -44.83
CA LYS A 59 -17.52 8.41 -43.77
C LYS A 59 -17.37 7.83 -42.36
N TYR A 60 -17.68 6.55 -42.17
CA TYR A 60 -17.48 5.85 -40.89
C TYR A 60 -16.01 5.73 -40.51
N PHE A 61 -15.12 5.55 -41.50
CA PHE A 61 -13.68 5.54 -41.26
C PHE A 61 -13.19 6.89 -40.76
N ASP A 62 -13.63 7.99 -41.35
CA ASP A 62 -13.27 9.35 -40.91
C ASP A 62 -13.68 9.62 -39.45
N PHE A 63 -14.89 9.23 -39.07
CA PHE A 63 -15.35 9.33 -37.68
C PHE A 63 -14.52 8.46 -36.73
N LEU A 64 -14.16 7.25 -37.14
CA LEU A 64 -13.32 6.34 -36.37
C LEU A 64 -11.92 6.93 -36.17
N VAL A 65 -11.29 7.46 -37.22
CA VAL A 65 -9.97 8.11 -37.16
C VAL A 65 -10.00 9.32 -36.22
N TRP A 66 -11.03 10.15 -36.31
CA TRP A 66 -11.14 11.32 -35.44
C TRP A 66 -11.31 10.94 -33.96
N GLY A 67 -12.22 10.00 -33.68
CA GLY A 67 -12.45 9.52 -32.30
C GLY A 67 -11.23 8.84 -31.69
N THR A 68 -10.54 7.99 -32.46
CA THR A 68 -9.30 7.32 -32.03
C THR A 68 -8.14 8.31 -31.90
N GLY A 69 -8.09 9.36 -32.72
CA GLY A 69 -7.11 10.44 -32.60
C GLY A 69 -7.23 11.17 -31.26
N ILE A 70 -8.45 11.57 -30.86
CA ILE A 70 -8.68 12.19 -29.55
C ILE A 70 -8.30 11.23 -28.42
N LEU A 71 -8.72 9.96 -28.50
CA LEU A 71 -8.41 8.99 -27.46
C LEU A 71 -6.91 8.72 -27.36
N SER A 72 -6.18 8.75 -28.47
CA SER A 72 -4.72 8.59 -28.52
C SER A 72 -4.01 9.72 -27.78
N VAL A 73 -4.49 10.97 -27.89
CA VAL A 73 -3.95 12.10 -27.12
C VAL A 73 -4.14 11.87 -25.62
N ILE A 74 -5.33 11.42 -25.20
CA ILE A 74 -5.62 11.12 -23.78
C ILE A 74 -4.69 10.01 -23.27
N VAL A 75 -4.51 8.94 -24.04
CA VAL A 75 -3.62 7.81 -23.70
C VAL A 75 -2.17 8.28 -23.62
N LEU A 76 -1.72 9.13 -24.54
CA LEU A 76 -0.36 9.67 -24.53
C LEU A 76 -0.10 10.54 -23.31
N LEU A 77 -1.05 11.42 -22.93
CA LEU A 77 -0.97 12.20 -21.70
C LEU A 77 -0.96 11.30 -20.46
N SER A 78 -1.77 10.23 -20.45
CA SER A 78 -1.78 9.25 -19.36
C SER A 78 -0.46 8.50 -19.24
N ASN A 79 0.15 8.09 -20.37
CA ASN A 79 1.47 7.45 -20.41
C ASN A 79 2.58 8.40 -19.90
N LEU A 80 2.56 9.66 -20.34
CA LEU A 80 3.48 10.68 -19.87
C LEU A 80 3.33 10.90 -18.36
N TYR A 81 2.10 10.98 -17.85
CA TYR A 81 1.84 11.06 -16.43
C TYR A 81 2.41 9.87 -15.66
N THR A 82 2.21 8.64 -16.15
CA THR A 82 2.74 7.45 -15.48
C THR A 82 4.27 7.42 -15.45
N LEU A 83 4.91 7.93 -16.50
CA LEU A 83 6.36 8.03 -16.62
C LEU A 83 6.93 9.09 -15.66
N VAL A 84 6.39 10.31 -15.67
CA VAL A 84 6.82 11.41 -14.78
C VAL A 84 6.65 11.03 -13.32
N MET A 85 5.53 10.38 -12.99
CA MET A 85 5.27 9.90 -11.63
C MET A 85 6.01 8.61 -11.28
N LYS A 86 6.82 8.04 -12.18
CA LYS A 86 7.57 6.79 -11.96
C LYS A 86 6.68 5.67 -11.44
N THR A 87 5.51 5.51 -12.06
CA THR A 87 4.44 4.63 -11.55
C THR A 87 4.87 3.17 -11.48
N ASP A 88 5.65 2.68 -12.45
CA ASP A 88 6.23 1.33 -12.43
C ASP A 88 7.24 1.13 -11.29
N GLU A 89 8.20 2.05 -11.12
CA GLU A 89 9.16 1.99 -10.00
C GLU A 89 8.44 2.02 -8.65
N ASN A 90 7.41 2.86 -8.53
CA ASN A 90 6.56 2.93 -7.34
C ASN A 90 5.78 1.64 -7.11
N LEU A 91 5.24 1.02 -8.16
CA LEU A 91 4.52 -0.24 -8.07
C LEU A 91 5.44 -1.36 -7.57
N SER A 92 6.64 -1.51 -8.14
CA SER A 92 7.61 -2.52 -7.70
C SER A 92 7.97 -2.36 -6.22
N ARG A 93 8.19 -1.11 -5.78
CA ARG A 93 8.45 -0.82 -4.36
C ARG A 93 7.25 -1.10 -3.46
N TYR A 94 6.04 -0.76 -3.90
CA TYR A 94 4.83 -1.09 -3.13
C TYR A 94 4.68 -2.60 -2.98
N LEU A 95 4.99 -3.40 -4.01
CA LEU A 95 4.97 -4.85 -3.94
C LEU A 95 6.02 -5.40 -2.97
N GLU A 96 7.24 -4.86 -3.01
CA GLU A 96 8.31 -5.23 -2.08
C GLU A 96 7.91 -4.93 -0.63
N SER A 97 7.53 -3.68 -0.33
CA SER A 97 7.10 -3.27 1.01
C SER A 97 5.84 -4.03 1.46
N TYR A 98 4.89 -4.32 0.56
CA TYR A 98 3.73 -5.17 0.86
C TYR A 98 4.13 -6.58 1.27
N SER A 99 5.03 -7.22 0.51
CA SER A 99 5.48 -8.59 0.82
C SER A 99 6.25 -8.64 2.14
N PHE A 100 7.09 -7.65 2.41
CA PHE A 100 7.80 -7.51 3.67
C PHE A 100 6.87 -7.29 4.86
N ASN A 101 5.88 -6.39 4.75
CA ASN A 101 4.91 -6.14 5.82
C ASN A 101 4.01 -7.35 6.09
N LYS A 102 3.70 -8.14 5.06
CA LYS A 102 2.99 -9.41 5.23
C LYS A 102 3.85 -10.41 6.01
N LEU A 103 5.13 -10.55 5.64
CA LEU A 103 6.09 -11.38 6.37
C LEU A 103 6.22 -10.94 7.84
N LEU A 104 6.32 -9.64 8.11
CA LEU A 104 6.37 -9.11 9.48
C LEU A 104 5.11 -9.46 10.28
N THR A 105 3.93 -9.41 9.66
CA THR A 105 2.67 -9.76 10.31
C THR A 105 2.67 -11.22 10.79
N ASP A 106 3.19 -12.12 9.96
CA ASP A 106 3.30 -13.54 10.27
C ASP A 106 4.37 -13.77 11.36
N LEU A 107 5.57 -13.21 11.19
CA LEU A 107 6.68 -13.34 12.14
C LEU A 107 6.35 -12.79 13.54
N TYR A 108 5.76 -11.60 13.64
CA TYR A 108 5.31 -11.06 14.93
C TYR A 108 4.13 -11.84 15.50
N GLY A 109 3.29 -12.44 14.65
CA GLY A 109 2.24 -13.35 15.08
C GLY A 109 2.79 -14.61 15.75
N GLU A 110 3.77 -15.25 15.12
CA GLU A 110 4.46 -16.43 15.65
C GLU A 110 5.19 -16.09 16.95
N LEU A 111 5.97 -15.02 16.97
CA LEU A 111 6.66 -14.55 18.18
C LEU A 111 5.67 -14.28 19.33
N SER A 112 4.59 -13.53 19.08
CA SER A 112 3.56 -13.25 20.10
C SER A 112 2.96 -14.54 20.67
N SER A 113 2.78 -15.58 19.85
CA SER A 113 2.31 -16.89 20.31
C SER A 113 3.34 -17.64 21.17
N MET A 114 4.63 -17.59 20.80
CA MET A 114 5.72 -18.21 21.56
C MET A 114 5.91 -17.56 22.94
N PHE A 115 5.76 -16.24 23.04
CA PHE A 115 5.83 -15.55 24.33
C PHE A 115 4.62 -15.84 25.22
N LYS A 116 3.44 -16.04 24.64
CA LYS A 116 2.21 -16.37 25.37
C LYS A 116 2.20 -17.80 25.91
N SER A 117 2.88 -18.75 25.25
CA SER A 117 2.89 -20.16 25.66
C SER A 117 3.70 -20.45 26.94
N LYS A 118 4.51 -19.50 27.45
CA LYS A 118 5.31 -19.61 28.70
C LYS A 118 6.18 -20.88 28.82
N THR A 119 6.45 -21.58 27.73
CA THR A 119 7.20 -22.84 27.72
C THR A 119 8.69 -22.57 27.54
N GLY A 120 9.45 -22.56 28.64
CA GLY A 120 10.92 -22.62 28.63
C GLY A 120 11.68 -21.30 28.48
N ASN A 121 13.01 -21.41 28.33
CA ASN A 121 13.96 -20.29 28.22
C ASN A 121 13.55 -19.33 27.09
N GLN A 122 13.22 -18.08 27.43
CA GLN A 122 12.78 -17.06 26.47
C GLN A 122 13.92 -16.36 25.71
N GLN A 123 15.19 -16.67 26.02
CA GLN A 123 16.35 -16.11 25.31
C GLN A 123 16.28 -16.23 23.77
N PRO A 124 15.99 -17.40 23.17
CA PRO A 124 15.88 -17.53 21.72
C PRO A 124 14.78 -16.63 21.12
N ALA A 125 13.64 -16.51 21.79
CA ALA A 125 12.54 -15.65 21.34
C ALA A 125 12.90 -14.15 21.46
N ASN A 126 13.58 -13.76 22.53
CA ASN A 126 14.10 -12.40 22.71
C ASN A 126 15.15 -12.03 21.65
N HIS A 127 16.07 -12.95 21.34
CA HIS A 127 17.06 -12.76 20.29
C HIS A 127 16.38 -12.61 18.92
N LEU A 128 15.45 -13.51 18.59
CA LEU A 128 14.71 -13.45 17.33
C LEU A 128 13.90 -12.14 17.19
N PHE A 129 13.24 -11.71 18.27
CA PHE A 129 12.56 -10.40 18.32
C PHE A 129 13.53 -9.26 18.03
N SER A 130 14.72 -9.25 18.64
CA SER A 130 15.72 -8.18 18.41
C SER A 130 16.18 -8.12 16.96
N VAL A 131 16.40 -9.27 16.32
CA VAL A 131 16.81 -9.37 14.91
C VAL A 131 15.70 -8.86 13.99
N ILE A 132 14.46 -9.30 14.21
CA ILE A 132 13.31 -8.87 13.39
C ILE A 132 13.05 -7.39 13.58
N LYS A 133 13.08 -6.89 14.82
CA LYS A 133 12.94 -5.47 15.13
C LYS A 133 14.02 -4.63 14.44
N SER A 134 15.27 -5.09 14.42
CA SER A 134 16.34 -4.37 13.72
C SER A 134 16.09 -4.29 12.21
N LYS A 135 15.56 -5.35 11.60
CA LYS A 135 15.21 -5.34 10.16
C LYS A 135 14.00 -4.46 9.87
N ASP A 136 12.98 -4.52 10.72
CA ASP A 136 11.79 -3.67 10.65
C ASP A 136 12.17 -2.19 10.77
N ASP A 137 12.96 -1.82 11.79
CA ASP A 137 13.41 -0.43 11.99
C ASP A 137 14.30 0.09 10.84
N PHE A 138 15.06 -0.79 10.17
CA PHE A 138 15.81 -0.43 8.97
C PHE A 138 14.87 -0.16 7.79
N ASN A 139 13.94 -1.08 7.51
CA ASN A 139 12.97 -0.92 6.42
C ASN A 139 12.00 0.24 6.65
N ALA A 140 11.59 0.50 7.89
CA ALA A 140 10.73 1.62 8.24
C ALA A 140 11.36 2.97 7.89
N LYS A 141 12.69 3.12 8.01
CA LYS A 141 13.43 4.32 7.59
C LYS A 141 13.47 4.48 6.08
N GLU A 142 13.49 3.38 5.33
CA GLU A 142 13.39 3.43 3.88
C GLU A 142 11.97 3.77 3.41
N ASP A 143 10.96 3.16 4.03
CA ASP A 143 9.55 3.40 3.76
C ASP A 143 9.15 4.85 4.08
N GLU A 144 9.78 5.51 5.06
CA GLU A 144 9.54 6.92 5.40
C GLU A 144 9.77 7.90 4.25
N LYS A 145 10.58 7.52 3.25
CA LYS A 145 10.77 8.33 2.05
C LYS A 145 9.52 8.39 1.17
N TYR A 146 8.57 7.47 1.36
CA TYR A 146 7.42 7.27 0.47
C TYR A 146 6.06 7.20 1.18
N VAL A 147 6.05 6.86 2.47
CA VAL A 147 4.85 6.84 3.32
C VAL A 147 4.91 8.05 4.24
N SER A 148 4.03 9.03 3.99
CA SER A 148 4.01 10.24 4.82
C SER A 148 3.58 9.91 6.25
N ASN A 149 3.98 10.73 7.22
CA ASN A 149 3.49 10.61 8.60
C ASN A 149 1.95 10.65 8.70
N ASN A 150 1.28 11.32 7.77
CA ASN A 150 -0.18 11.32 7.70
C ASN A 150 -0.74 9.97 7.25
N ASP A 151 -0.07 9.32 6.29
CA ASP A 151 -0.44 7.97 5.85
C ASP A 151 -0.22 6.97 6.99
N LYS A 152 0.89 7.05 7.73
CA LYS A 152 1.13 6.22 8.91
C LYS A 152 0.02 6.35 9.95
N LYS A 153 -0.38 7.59 10.27
CA LYS A 153 -1.51 7.85 11.18
C LYS A 153 -2.82 7.29 10.65
N ARG A 154 -3.04 7.38 9.34
CA ARG A 154 -4.24 6.87 8.68
C ARG A 154 -4.29 5.34 8.72
N ILE A 155 -3.17 4.69 8.41
CA ILE A 155 -2.99 3.24 8.51
C ILE A 155 -3.34 2.76 9.91
N MET A 156 -2.75 3.39 10.95
CA MET A 156 -3.04 3.05 12.34
C MET A 156 -4.51 3.27 12.71
N PHE A 157 -5.12 4.37 12.25
CA PHE A 157 -6.54 4.60 12.45
C PHE A 157 -7.39 3.49 11.82
N ASP A 158 -7.17 3.22 10.53
CA ASP A 158 -7.98 2.28 9.74
C ASP A 158 -7.88 0.85 10.33
N ILE A 159 -6.69 0.40 10.74
CA ILE A 159 -6.52 -0.95 11.30
C ILE A 159 -7.15 -1.09 12.70
N LEU A 160 -7.04 -0.06 13.56
CA LEU A 160 -7.66 -0.07 14.89
C LEU A 160 -9.19 -0.10 14.81
N VAL A 161 -9.77 0.66 13.88
CA VAL A 161 -11.21 0.63 13.59
C VAL A 161 -11.61 -0.74 13.05
N LYS A 162 -10.92 -1.25 12.02
CA LYS A 162 -11.23 -2.53 11.38
C LYS A 162 -11.20 -3.70 12.36
N LYS A 163 -10.28 -3.68 13.33
CA LYS A 163 -10.09 -4.76 14.32
C LYS A 163 -10.80 -4.50 15.66
N ASN A 164 -11.54 -3.41 15.78
CA ASN A 164 -12.18 -2.97 17.02
C ASN A 164 -11.21 -2.99 18.22
N LYS A 165 -10.01 -2.44 18.02
CA LYS A 165 -8.92 -2.43 19.02
C LYS A 165 -8.70 -1.03 19.58
N GLU A 166 -8.40 -0.98 20.87
CA GLU A 166 -8.05 0.26 21.56
C GLU A 166 -6.62 0.70 21.21
N CYS A 167 -6.44 2.01 21.09
CA CYS A 167 -5.11 2.59 20.96
C CYS A 167 -4.32 2.42 22.26
N VAL A 168 -3.12 1.85 22.19
CA VAL A 168 -2.22 1.65 23.35
C VAL A 168 -1.90 2.95 24.12
N ARG A 169 -2.01 4.12 23.46
CA ARG A 169 -1.78 5.43 24.08
C ARG A 169 -3.06 6.11 24.57
N CYS A 170 -4.18 5.88 23.90
CA CYS A 170 -5.43 6.61 24.18
C CYS A 170 -6.48 5.74 24.90
N ASN A 171 -6.24 4.43 25.06
CA ASN A 171 -7.12 3.41 25.64
C ASN A 171 -8.58 3.53 25.17
N LYS A 172 -8.74 3.88 23.90
CA LYS A 172 -10.02 4.07 23.23
C LYS A 172 -9.89 3.61 21.80
N ILE A 173 -10.97 3.03 21.29
CA ILE A 173 -11.12 2.72 19.87
C ILE A 173 -11.32 4.04 19.14
N PRO A 174 -10.47 4.39 18.16
CA PRO A 174 -10.58 5.66 17.48
C PRO A 174 -11.88 5.71 16.66
N THR A 175 -12.64 6.80 16.76
CA THR A 175 -13.93 6.96 16.06
C THR A 175 -13.87 7.97 14.92
N LYS A 176 -12.94 8.93 14.99
CA LYS A 176 -12.75 9.95 13.95
C LYS A 176 -11.27 10.12 13.63
N PHE A 177 -10.95 10.19 12.34
CA PHE A 177 -9.59 10.48 11.89
C PHE A 177 -9.34 12.00 11.90
N ASN A 178 -8.23 12.44 12.49
CA ASN A 178 -7.81 13.84 12.47
C ASN A 178 -6.37 13.97 11.99
N LYS A 179 -6.20 14.52 10.79
CA LYS A 179 -4.89 14.70 10.16
C LYS A 179 -3.98 15.70 10.91
N ARG A 180 -4.55 16.76 11.52
CA ARG A 180 -3.78 17.88 12.10
C ARG A 180 -3.40 17.67 13.56
N LYS A 181 -4.34 17.19 14.39
CA LYS A 181 -4.15 17.00 15.84
C LYS A 181 -4.27 15.53 16.27
N GLY A 182 -4.13 14.60 15.31
CA GLY A 182 -4.24 13.18 15.57
C GLY A 182 -3.03 12.62 16.32
N CYS A 183 -3.31 11.77 17.31
CA CYS A 183 -2.36 10.88 17.98
C CYS A 183 -1.55 10.10 16.95
N THR A 184 -0.25 9.97 17.17
CA THR A 184 0.66 9.23 16.28
C THR A 184 0.29 7.74 16.18
N ASN A 185 -0.29 7.17 17.23
CA ASN A 185 -0.58 5.73 17.33
C ASN A 185 -2.01 5.36 16.94
N CYS A 186 -2.93 6.31 16.77
CA CYS A 186 -4.31 5.99 16.35
C CYS A 186 -4.95 6.98 15.40
N GLY A 187 -4.26 8.05 15.01
CA GLY A 187 -4.77 9.05 14.08
C GLY A 187 -5.97 9.87 14.56
N ASN A 188 -6.48 9.65 15.78
CA ASN A 188 -7.61 10.36 16.38
C ASN A 188 -7.14 11.49 17.31
N LEU A 189 -8.02 12.47 17.59
CA LEU A 189 -7.76 13.51 18.58
C LEU A 189 -7.32 12.89 19.92
N VAL A 190 -6.16 13.33 20.42
CA VAL A 190 -5.78 13.09 21.81
C VAL A 190 -6.77 13.90 22.65
N LYS A 191 -7.63 13.23 23.41
CA LYS A 191 -8.31 13.87 24.55
C LYS A 191 -7.39 13.78 25.75
#